data_AF-A0A9E7BAJ4-F1
#
_entry.id   AF-A0A9E7BAJ4-F1
#
_cell.length_a   1.000
_cell.length_b   1.000
_cell.length_c   1.000
_cell.angle_alpha   90.00
_cell.angle_beta   90.00
_cell.angle_gamma   90.00
#
_symmetry.space_group_name_H-M   'P 1'
#
loop_
_entity.id
_entity.type
_entity.pdbx_description
1 polymer ?
#
loop_
_entity_poly.entity_id
_entity_poly.type
_entity_poly.pdbx_seq_one_letter_code
_entity_poly.pdbx_strand_id
1 'polypeptide(L)'
;DAMMFDYRGYVAEATGANIFFVKNGEVHTPLADCFLNGLTRQTVIGMLKDMQIKVHERHIMPEELESFEQCWLTGTAAEVTPVGQIGDYTFEVGALTREVAQAYEKLVRA
;
A
#
# COMPACT_ATOMS: atom_id res chain seq x y z
N ASP A 1 9.67 9.64 -4.29
CA ASP A 1 8.96 9.83 -3.01
C ASP A 1 9.88 9.41 -1.86
N ALA A 2 9.47 9.58 -0.61
CA ALA A 2 10.16 9.10 0.59
C ALA A 2 9.19 8.34 1.50
N MET A 3 9.63 7.18 1.99
CA MET A 3 8.90 6.42 3.00
C MET A 3 9.19 7.02 4.38
N MET A 4 8.14 7.31 5.13
CA MET A 4 8.18 7.95 6.44
C MET A 4 7.98 6.91 7.55
N PHE A 5 8.67 7.13 8.66
CA PHE A 5 8.45 6.39 9.89
C PHE A 5 7.65 7.23 10.88
N ASP A 6 6.90 6.55 11.74
CA ASP A 6 6.31 7.19 12.90
C ASP A 6 7.35 7.40 14.02
N TYR A 7 6.94 8.04 15.10
CA TYR A 7 7.81 8.30 16.26
C TYR A 7 8.27 7.03 17.00
N ARG A 8 7.67 5.87 16.71
CA ARG A 8 7.99 4.56 17.28
C ARG A 8 8.96 3.79 16.40
N GLY A 9 9.21 4.24 15.18
CA GLY A 9 10.07 3.60 14.18
C GLY A 9 9.32 2.63 13.25
N TYR A 10 7.99 2.58 13.28
CA TYR A 10 7.21 1.79 12.33
C TYR A 10 7.06 2.53 11.00
N VAL A 11 6.91 1.77 9.91
CA VAL A 11 6.50 2.33 8.61
C VAL A 11 5.12 2.99 8.76
N ALA A 12 5.00 4.26 8.37
CA ALA A 12 3.76 5.03 8.45
C ALA A 12 3.13 5.20 7.06
N GLU A 13 3.74 6.01 6.21
CA GLU A 13 3.23 6.35 4.87
C GLU A 13 4.34 6.91 3.98
N ALA A 14 4.01 7.41 2.79
CA ALA A 14 4.89 8.23 1.95
C ALA A 14 4.57 9.73 2.12
N THR A 15 5.31 10.64 1.46
CA THR A 15 5.19 12.09 1.70
C THR A 15 3.77 12.66 1.57
N GLY A 16 2.92 12.06 0.74
CA GLY A 16 1.52 12.46 0.56
C GLY A 16 0.60 11.32 0.14
N ALA A 17 0.98 10.07 0.44
CA ALA A 17 0.25 8.88 0.02
C ALA A 17 0.41 7.75 1.03
N ASN A 18 -0.64 6.95 1.24
CA ASN A 18 -0.53 5.76 2.08
C ASN A 18 0.15 4.61 1.33
N ILE A 19 0.77 3.68 2.05
CA ILE A 19 1.56 2.58 1.48
C ILE A 19 0.94 1.22 1.76
N PHE A 20 1.11 0.30 0.81
CA PHE A 20 0.64 -1.07 0.87
C PHE A 20 1.73 -2.02 0.39
N PHE A 21 1.73 -3.22 0.95
CA PHE A 21 2.67 -4.30 0.63
C PHE A 21 1.93 -5.61 0.42
N VAL A 22 2.54 -6.53 -0.33
CA VAL A 22 2.02 -7.89 -0.55
C VAL A 22 2.99 -8.92 0.01
N LYS A 23 2.47 -9.93 0.69
CA LYS A 23 3.23 -11.10 1.14
C LYS A 23 2.36 -12.35 1.06
N ASN A 24 2.80 -13.39 0.37
CA ASN A 24 2.08 -14.65 0.23
C ASN A 24 0.62 -14.47 -0.23
N GLY A 25 0.38 -13.53 -1.15
CA GLY A 25 -0.96 -13.22 -1.66
C GLY A 25 -1.89 -12.45 -0.70
N GLU A 26 -1.44 -12.10 0.50
CA GLU A 26 -2.16 -11.24 1.45
C GLU A 26 -1.60 -9.81 1.41
N VAL A 27 -2.45 -8.82 1.70
CA VAL A 27 -2.09 -7.40 1.67
C VAL A 27 -1.83 -6.90 3.08
N HIS A 28 -0.75 -6.16 3.27
CA HIS A 28 -0.38 -5.51 4.52
C HIS A 28 -0.28 -4.01 4.30
N THR A 29 -0.84 -3.22 5.21
CA THR A 29 -0.70 -1.76 5.21
C THR A 29 -0.54 -1.28 6.65
N PRO A 30 0.24 -0.21 6.88
CA PRO A 30 0.34 0.38 8.21
C PRO A 30 -1.03 0.67 8.83
N LEU A 31 -1.16 0.38 10.12
CA LEU A 31 -2.32 0.79 10.92
C LEU A 31 -2.35 2.32 11.00
N ALA A 32 -3.44 2.93 10.53
CA ALA A 32 -3.58 4.38 10.48
C ALA A 32 -3.90 5.00 11.85
N ASP A 33 -2.96 4.92 12.79
CA ASP A 33 -3.07 5.42 14.17
C ASP A 33 -2.29 6.73 14.43
N CYS A 34 -1.37 7.10 13.52
CA CYS A 34 -0.49 8.27 13.65
C CYS A 34 -0.30 9.08 12.37
N PHE A 35 -1.04 8.74 11.30
CA PHE A 35 -1.02 9.41 10.01
C PHE A 35 -2.44 9.47 9.41
N LEU A 36 -2.61 10.16 8.29
CA LEU A 36 -3.93 10.33 7.69
C LEU A 36 -4.44 9.01 7.10
N ASN A 37 -5.57 8.51 7.62
CA ASN A 37 -6.30 7.39 7.01
C ASN A 37 -6.98 7.85 5.70
N GLY A 38 -6.23 7.91 4.60
CA GLY A 38 -6.68 8.49 3.34
C GLY A 38 -7.94 7.84 2.76
N LEU A 39 -8.76 8.62 2.06
CA LEU A 39 -9.99 8.10 1.45
C LEU A 39 -9.69 7.08 0.35
N THR A 40 -8.68 7.33 -0.49
CA THR A 40 -8.22 6.36 -1.50
C THR A 40 -7.76 5.04 -0.87
N ARG A 41 -7.05 5.10 0.25
CA ARG A 41 -6.66 3.91 1.04
C ARG A 41 -7.89 3.13 1.47
N GLN A 42 -8.88 3.79 2.07
CA GLN A 42 -10.12 3.15 2.52
C GLN A 42 -10.89 2.51 1.36
N THR A 43 -10.98 3.19 0.21
CA THR A 43 -11.61 2.64 -1.01
C THR A 43 -10.87 1.40 -1.49
N VAL A 44 -9.54 1.43 -1.56
CA VAL A 44 -8.73 0.27 -1.98
C VAL A 44 -8.87 -0.89 -1.01
N ILE A 45 -8.93 -0.64 0.31
CA ILE A 45 -9.19 -1.70 1.30
C ILE A 45 -10.58 -2.31 1.09
N GLY A 46 -11.60 -1.50 0.77
CA GLY A 46 -12.94 -1.99 0.41
C GLY A 46 -12.90 -2.89 -0.82
N MET A 47 -12.25 -2.43 -1.90
CA MET A 47 -12.10 -3.22 -3.13
C MET A 47 -11.37 -4.55 -2.90
N LEU A 48 -10.29 -4.54 -2.12
CA LEU A 48 -9.55 -5.77 -1.78
C LEU A 48 -10.44 -6.76 -1.01
N LYS A 49 -11.29 -6.28 -0.10
CA LYS A 49 -12.27 -7.13 0.60
C LYS A 49 -13.30 -7.71 -0.36
N ASP A 50 -13.80 -6.93 -1.32
CA ASP A 50 -14.73 -7.39 -2.35
C ASP A 50 -14.09 -8.45 -3.27
N MET A 51 -12.78 -8.33 -3.53
CA MET A 51 -11.95 -9.31 -4.23
C MET A 51 -11.60 -10.54 -3.37
N GLN A 52 -12.09 -10.61 -2.12
CA GLN A 52 -11.79 -11.67 -1.14
C GLN A 52 -10.30 -11.77 -0.79
N ILE A 53 -9.56 -10.67 -0.93
CA ILE A 53 -8.15 -10.57 -0.56
C ILE A 53 -8.06 -10.11 0.88
N LYS A 54 -7.30 -10.86 1.69
CA LYS A 54 -7.13 -10.52 3.10
C LYS A 54 -6.23 -9.29 3.24
N VAL A 55 -6.71 -8.32 4.02
CA VAL A 55 -5.99 -7.09 4.33
C VAL A 55 -5.66 -7.04 5.82
N HIS A 56 -4.39 -6.83 6.13
CA HIS A 56 -3.88 -6.65 7.48
C HIS A 56 -3.49 -5.19 7.69
N GLU A 57 -4.28 -4.50 8.49
CA GLU A 57 -3.94 -3.17 9.01
C GLU A 57 -3.16 -3.37 10.31
N ARG A 58 -1.83 -3.26 10.27
CA ARG A 58 -0.95 -3.59 11.39
C ARG A 58 0.26 -2.67 11.47
N HIS A 59 0.97 -2.66 12.59
CA HIS A 59 2.31 -2.07 12.64
C HIS A 59 3.27 -2.90 11.77
N ILE A 60 4.13 -2.21 11.02
CA ILE A 60 5.11 -2.80 10.11
C ILE A 60 6.48 -2.24 10.46
N MET A 61 7.43 -3.13 10.74
CA MET A 61 8.83 -2.74 10.98
C MET A 61 9.56 -2.57 9.64
N PRO A 62 10.50 -1.61 9.51
CA PRO A 62 11.27 -1.42 8.27
C PRO A 62 12.05 -2.67 7.84
N GLU A 63 12.50 -3.48 8.79
CA GLU A 63 13.19 -4.76 8.54
C GLU A 63 12.30 -5.80 7.84
N GLU A 64 10.98 -5.64 7.84
CA GLU A 64 10.06 -6.52 7.11
C GLU A 64 10.04 -6.25 5.60
N LEU A 65 10.58 -5.10 5.14
CA LEU A 65 10.52 -4.67 3.74
C LEU A 65 11.11 -5.70 2.77
N GLU A 66 12.21 -6.34 3.16
CA GLU A 66 12.86 -7.40 2.36
C GLU A 66 11.95 -8.61 2.12
N SER A 67 10.95 -8.81 2.98
CA SER A 67 10.05 -9.96 2.91
C SER A 67 8.79 -9.73 2.09
N PHE A 68 8.57 -8.52 1.58
CA PHE A 68 7.41 -8.18 0.75
C PHE A 68 7.73 -8.34 -0.74
N GLU A 69 6.72 -8.82 -1.48
CA GLU A 69 6.85 -9.16 -2.90
C GLU A 69 6.50 -7.97 -3.80
N GLN A 70 5.46 -7.21 -3.44
CA GLN A 70 4.93 -6.09 -4.22
C GLN A 70 4.64 -4.90 -3.30
N CYS A 71 4.67 -3.70 -3.86
CA CYS A 71 4.40 -2.46 -3.13
C CYS A 71 3.65 -1.46 -4.02
N TRP A 72 2.73 -0.71 -3.43
CA TRP A 72 2.10 0.44 -4.09
C TRP A 72 1.75 1.56 -3.11
N LEU A 73 1.55 2.74 -3.67
CA LEU A 73 1.05 3.91 -2.96
C LEU A 73 -0.40 4.18 -3.34
N THR A 74 -1.15 4.76 -2.40
CA THR A 74 -2.49 5.29 -2.64
C THR A 74 -2.61 6.75 -2.24
N GLY A 75 -3.14 7.61 -3.12
CA GLY A 75 -3.43 9.01 -2.79
C GLY A 75 -4.30 9.67 -3.86
N THR A 76 -4.86 10.84 -3.58
CA THR A 76 -5.78 11.51 -4.54
C THR A 76 -5.10 11.81 -5.89
N ALA A 77 -3.86 12.30 -5.86
CA ALA A 77 -3.11 12.60 -7.08
C ALA A 77 -2.37 11.38 -7.64
N ALA A 78 -1.97 10.45 -6.78
CA ALA A 78 -1.23 9.25 -7.15
C ALA A 78 -2.13 8.08 -7.56
N GLU A 79 -3.44 8.17 -7.31
CA GLU A 79 -4.41 7.08 -7.40
C GLU A 79 -3.86 5.80 -6.77
N VAL A 80 -3.64 4.74 -7.55
CA VAL A 80 -2.89 3.54 -7.16
C VAL A 80 -1.61 3.49 -8.00
N THR A 81 -0.46 3.79 -7.39
CA THR A 81 0.83 3.85 -8.09
C THR A 81 1.74 2.71 -7.63
N PRO A 82 2.16 1.79 -8.53
CA PRO A 82 3.13 0.75 -8.20
C PRO A 82 4.49 1.33 -7.77
N VAL A 83 5.13 0.71 -6.79
CA VAL A 83 6.48 1.07 -6.33
C VAL A 83 7.42 -0.09 -6.67
N GLY A 84 8.47 0.19 -7.45
CA GLY A 84 9.47 -0.82 -7.82
C GLY A 84 10.64 -0.93 -6.84
N GLN A 85 10.91 0.11 -6.05
CA GLN A 85 12.06 0.14 -5.14
C GLN A 85 11.86 1.14 -4.00
N ILE A 86 12.32 0.79 -2.80
CA ILE A 86 12.45 1.68 -1.63
C ILE A 86 13.82 1.44 -1.01
N GLY A 87 14.74 2.41 -1.10
CA GLY A 87 16.13 2.21 -0.68
C GLY A 87 16.75 1.02 -1.39
N ASP A 88 17.28 0.07 -0.62
CA ASP A 88 17.88 -1.17 -1.15
C ASP A 88 16.86 -2.28 -1.46
N TYR A 89 15.59 -2.10 -1.08
CA TYR A 89 14.54 -3.10 -1.25
C TYR A 89 13.84 -2.94 -2.61
N THR A 90 13.76 -4.03 -3.37
CA THR A 90 13.13 -4.06 -4.70
C THR A 90 11.81 -4.84 -4.62
N PHE A 91 10.79 -4.35 -5.31
CA PHE A 91 9.46 -4.95 -5.34
C PHE A 91 9.03 -5.22 -6.79
N GLU A 92 8.30 -6.30 -6.99
CA GLU A 92 7.74 -6.63 -8.29
C GLU A 92 6.46 -5.82 -8.54
N VAL A 93 6.32 -5.29 -9.77
CA VAL A 93 5.02 -4.80 -10.25
C VAL A 93 4.21 -6.00 -10.76
N GLY A 94 3.79 -6.83 -9.79
CA GLY A 94 3.11 -8.11 -10.00
C GLY A 94 1.63 -8.00 -10.35
N ALA A 95 0.99 -9.17 -10.49
CA ALA A 95 -0.39 -9.26 -10.95
C ALA A 95 -1.38 -8.51 -10.04
N LEU A 96 -1.26 -8.69 -8.72
CA LEU A 96 -2.16 -8.07 -7.75
C LEU A 96 -2.08 -6.53 -7.79
N THR A 97 -0.87 -5.98 -7.80
CA THR A 97 -0.68 -4.52 -7.89
C THR A 97 -1.32 -3.95 -9.15
N ARG A 98 -1.16 -4.63 -10.29
CA ARG A 98 -1.76 -4.22 -11.57
C ARG A 98 -3.28 -4.33 -11.54
N GLU A 99 -3.81 -5.39 -10.97
CA GLU A 99 -5.25 -5.62 -10.84
C GLU A 99 -5.91 -4.53 -9.99
N VAL A 100 -5.34 -4.21 -8.83
CA VAL A 100 -5.84 -3.14 -7.95
C VAL A 100 -5.81 -1.78 -8.66
N ALA A 101 -4.71 -1.47 -9.38
CA ALA A 101 -4.59 -0.23 -10.12
C ALA A 101 -5.67 -0.10 -11.21
N GLN A 102 -5.85 -1.16 -12.02
CA GLN A 102 -6.87 -1.18 -13.08
C GLN A 102 -8.30 -1.13 -12.52
N ALA A 103 -8.56 -1.84 -11.42
CA ALA A 103 -9.86 -1.84 -10.79
C ALA A 103 -10.22 -0.46 -10.22
N TYR A 104 -9.25 0.24 -9.61
CA TYR A 104 -9.45 1.58 -9.08
C TYR A 104 -9.67 2.59 -10.21
N GLU A 105 -8.84 2.52 -11.26
CA GLU A 105 -8.95 3.34 -12.47
C GLU A 105 -10.34 3.20 -13.11
N LYS A 106 -10.87 1.98 -13.18
CA LYS A 106 -12.23 1.72 -13.68
C LYS A 106 -13.30 2.30 -12.76
N LEU A 107 -13.14 2.19 -11.44
CA LEU A 107 -14.10 2.68 -10.45
C LEU A 107 -14.27 4.20 -10.53
N VAL A 108 -13.17 4.96 -10.67
CA VAL A 108 -13.21 6.43 -10.67
C VAL A 108 -13.58 7.05 -12.02
N ARG A 109 -13.65 6.24 -13.07
CA ARG A 109 -14.03 6.66 -14.43
C ARG A 109 -15.39 6.14 -14.90
N ALA A 110 -16.11 5.44 -14.02
CA ALA A 110 -17.49 5.00 -14.25
C ALA A 110 -18.48 6.17 -14.08
#